data_AF-A0A956EQX9-F1
#
_entry.id   AF-A0A956EQX9-F1
#
_cell.length_a   1.000
_cell.length_b   1.000
_cell.length_c   1.000
_cell.angle_alpha   90.00
_cell.angle_beta   90.00
_cell.angle_gamma   90.00
#
_symmetry.space_group_name_H-M   'P 1'
#
loop_
_entity.id
_entity.type
_entity.pdbx_description
1 polymer ?
#
loop_
_entity_poly.entity_id
_entity_poly.type
_entity_poly.pdbx_seq_one_letter_code
_entity_poly.pdbx_strand_id
1 'polypeptide(L)'
;MALIDVIELPDQRANELVTRVPEQGAGQFTLGSQLIVREGQSTVFYRDGKALDVFGPGRYTISTNNLPVLGGLAGVFFGGRSPFTAEVYFVSTREFNDLKWGTSQPLVFRDAEFGMVRLRAYGTYSMRVADPRLFVQQVVGPRGAYTTGQIEDYLRSLIVTEFNDMLGSVKVSLLDLPGQLSDISAA
;
A
#
# COMPACT_ATOMS: atom_id res chain seq x y z
N MET A 1 -5.02 -20.61 -27.87
CA MET A 1 -5.40 -19.32 -27.24
C MET A 1 -6.47 -19.64 -26.21
N ALA A 2 -6.26 -19.32 -24.94
CA ALA A 2 -7.31 -19.47 -23.94
C ALA A 2 -8.39 -18.43 -24.21
N LEU A 3 -9.67 -18.83 -24.18
CA LEU A 3 -10.81 -17.94 -24.41
C LEU A 3 -11.18 -17.12 -23.16
N ILE A 4 -10.64 -17.50 -22.00
CA ILE A 4 -10.95 -16.98 -20.66
C ILE A 4 -9.64 -17.01 -19.86
N ASP A 5 -9.27 -15.87 -19.27
CA ASP A 5 -8.09 -15.77 -18.42
C ASP A 5 -8.46 -16.01 -16.95
N VAL A 6 -7.54 -16.61 -16.20
CA VAL A 6 -7.63 -16.67 -14.74
C VAL A 6 -6.61 -15.69 -14.19
N ILE A 7 -7.10 -14.70 -13.44
CA ILE A 7 -6.31 -13.67 -12.79
C ILE A 7 -6.27 -14.02 -11.30
N GLU A 8 -5.13 -14.49 -10.84
CA GLU A 8 -4.91 -14.85 -9.45
C GLU A 8 -3.45 -14.60 -9.04
N LEU A 9 -3.23 -14.38 -7.75
CA LEU A 9 -1.90 -14.29 -7.15
C LEU A 9 -1.79 -15.27 -5.98
N PRO A 10 -1.47 -16.55 -6.25
CA PRO A 10 -1.47 -17.60 -5.24
C PRO A 10 -0.34 -17.45 -4.22
N ASP A 11 0.83 -17.02 -4.68
CA ASP A 11 2.06 -16.98 -3.88
C ASP A 11 2.50 -15.53 -3.60
N GLN A 12 1.60 -14.72 -3.06
CA GLN A 12 2.00 -13.39 -2.58
C GLN A 12 2.94 -13.54 -1.40
N ARG A 13 4.16 -13.01 -1.52
CA ARG A 13 5.18 -13.20 -0.48
C ARG A 13 4.77 -12.52 0.82
N ALA A 14 5.30 -13.02 1.93
CA ALA A 14 5.00 -12.50 3.26
C ALA A 14 5.27 -10.99 3.36
N ASN A 15 6.31 -10.51 2.67
CA ASN A 15 6.74 -9.12 2.60
C ASN A 15 6.22 -8.37 1.37
N GLU A 16 5.23 -8.86 0.62
CA GLU A 16 4.66 -8.12 -0.52
C GLU A 16 3.40 -7.38 -0.08
N LEU A 17 3.46 -6.04 -0.07
CA LEU A 17 2.32 -5.17 0.21
C LEU A 17 1.38 -5.06 -0.98
N VAL A 18 1.95 -4.97 -2.18
CA VAL A 18 1.20 -4.82 -3.42
C VAL A 18 1.91 -5.45 -4.59
N THR A 19 1.14 -6.10 -5.46
CA THR A 19 1.61 -6.66 -6.72
C THR A 19 0.64 -6.25 -7.82
N ARG A 20 1.18 -5.69 -8.91
CA ARG A 20 0.39 -5.31 -10.09
C ARG A 20 0.36 -6.47 -11.09
N VAL A 21 -0.80 -6.76 -11.64
CA VAL A 21 -1.01 -7.75 -12.71
C VAL A 21 -1.66 -7.05 -13.91
N PRO A 22 -1.05 -7.12 -15.12
CA PRO A 22 0.28 -7.67 -15.39
C PRO A 22 1.38 -6.84 -14.71
N GLU A 23 2.56 -7.42 -14.48
CA GLU A 23 3.66 -6.71 -13.83
C GLU A 23 4.16 -5.52 -14.67
N GLN A 24 4.09 -5.63 -16.00
CA GLN A 24 4.53 -4.59 -16.93
C GLN A 24 3.51 -4.40 -18.05
N GLY A 25 3.43 -3.17 -18.53
CA GLY A 25 2.59 -2.82 -19.68
C GLY A 25 1.10 -2.93 -19.43
N ALA A 26 0.35 -2.77 -20.50
CA ALA A 26 -1.11 -2.81 -20.56
C ALA A 26 -1.62 -4.26 -20.50
N GLY A 27 -2.36 -4.63 -19.45
CA GLY A 27 -2.99 -5.95 -19.36
C GLY A 27 -4.18 -6.08 -20.28
N GLN A 28 -4.16 -7.04 -21.19
CA GLN A 28 -5.34 -7.39 -21.98
C GLN A 28 -6.15 -8.43 -21.21
N PHE A 29 -7.15 -7.97 -20.46
CA PHE A 29 -8.08 -8.88 -19.78
C PHE A 29 -9.33 -9.10 -20.63
N THR A 30 -9.75 -10.35 -20.74
CA THR A 30 -10.95 -10.73 -21.50
C THR A 30 -12.20 -10.64 -20.64
N LEU A 31 -13.33 -10.20 -21.22
CA LEU A 31 -14.63 -10.29 -20.54
C LEU A 31 -14.97 -11.78 -20.29
N GLY A 32 -15.42 -12.11 -19.08
CA GLY A 32 -15.64 -13.48 -18.62
C GLY A 32 -14.45 -14.10 -17.88
N SER A 33 -13.29 -13.43 -17.87
CA SER A 33 -12.12 -13.86 -17.08
C SER A 33 -12.47 -13.98 -15.59
N GLN A 34 -11.85 -14.96 -14.93
CA GLN A 34 -12.07 -15.24 -13.52
C GLN A 34 -11.00 -14.50 -12.69
N LEU A 35 -11.44 -13.65 -11.78
CA LEU A 35 -10.60 -13.03 -10.75
C LEU A 35 -10.75 -13.84 -9.47
N ILE A 36 -9.64 -14.40 -8.97
CA ILE A 36 -9.61 -15.15 -7.72
C ILE A 36 -8.78 -14.37 -6.71
N VAL A 37 -9.44 -13.97 -5.63
CA VAL A 37 -8.84 -13.24 -4.51
C VAL A 37 -8.80 -14.16 -3.31
N ARG A 38 -7.62 -14.33 -2.71
CA ARG A 38 -7.44 -15.19 -1.54
C ARG A 38 -7.69 -14.43 -0.24
N GLU A 39 -7.85 -15.16 0.85
CA GLU A 39 -7.87 -14.56 2.19
C GLU A 39 -6.55 -13.83 2.47
N GLY A 40 -6.63 -12.72 3.21
CA GLY A 40 -5.47 -11.85 3.46
C GLY A 40 -5.09 -10.99 2.25
N GLN A 41 -5.91 -10.97 1.20
CA GLN A 41 -5.73 -10.13 0.03
C GLN A 41 -7.01 -9.35 -0.27
N SER A 42 -6.83 -8.21 -0.91
CA SER A 42 -7.87 -7.50 -1.64
C SER A 42 -7.31 -7.10 -3.00
N THR A 43 -8.18 -6.96 -3.99
CA THR A 43 -7.77 -6.52 -5.32
C THR A 43 -8.43 -5.21 -5.69
N VAL A 44 -7.66 -4.32 -6.31
CA VAL A 44 -8.20 -3.08 -6.88
C VAL A 44 -8.09 -3.17 -8.40
N PHE A 45 -9.23 -3.12 -9.05
CA PHE A 45 -9.31 -3.14 -10.50
C PHE A 45 -9.17 -1.72 -11.04
N TYR A 46 -8.15 -1.52 -11.86
CA TYR A 46 -7.82 -0.24 -12.48
C TYR A 46 -8.00 -0.29 -13.99
N ARG A 47 -8.52 0.81 -14.52
CA ARG A 47 -8.67 1.02 -15.95
C ARG A 47 -8.61 2.49 -16.27
N ASP A 48 -7.94 2.84 -17.37
CA ASP A 48 -7.86 4.22 -17.88
C ASP A 48 -7.44 5.23 -16.78
N GLY A 49 -6.52 4.79 -15.89
CA GLY A 49 -6.04 5.58 -14.75
C GLY A 49 -6.99 5.69 -13.56
N LYS A 50 -8.11 4.96 -13.53
CA LYS A 50 -9.12 5.02 -12.47
C LYS A 50 -9.32 3.67 -11.79
N ALA A 51 -9.38 3.69 -10.47
CA ALA A 51 -9.87 2.55 -9.69
C ALA A 51 -11.37 2.40 -9.92
N LEU A 52 -11.78 1.28 -10.54
CA LEU A 52 -13.17 0.98 -10.85
C LEU A 52 -13.87 0.28 -9.69
N ASP A 53 -13.23 -0.74 -9.12
CA ASP A 53 -13.83 -1.51 -8.03
C ASP A 53 -12.76 -2.19 -7.16
N VAL A 54 -13.18 -2.62 -5.97
CA VAL A 54 -12.37 -3.36 -4.99
C VAL A 54 -13.03 -4.68 -4.68
N PHE A 55 -12.30 -5.78 -4.87
CA PHE A 55 -12.79 -7.11 -4.56
C PHE A 55 -12.09 -7.65 -3.30
N GLY A 56 -12.88 -8.15 -2.36
CA GLY A 56 -12.40 -8.92 -1.21
C GLY A 56 -12.13 -10.38 -1.57
N PRO A 57 -11.87 -11.25 -0.57
CA PRO A 57 -11.65 -12.67 -0.80
C PRO A 57 -12.84 -13.35 -1.48
N GLY A 58 -12.58 -14.12 -2.54
CA GLY A 58 -13.62 -14.80 -3.31
C GLY A 58 -13.26 -14.99 -4.78
N ARG A 59 -14.19 -15.62 -5.51
CA ARG A 59 -14.10 -15.78 -6.97
C ARG A 59 -15.10 -14.85 -7.64
N TYR A 60 -14.62 -14.04 -8.57
CA TYR A 60 -15.41 -13.06 -9.30
C TYR A 60 -15.26 -13.27 -10.79
N THR A 61 -16.36 -13.15 -11.53
CA THR A 61 -16.30 -13.10 -12.99
C THR A 61 -16.20 -11.65 -13.42
N ILE A 62 -15.17 -11.30 -14.19
CA ILE A 62 -15.03 -9.98 -14.78
C ILE A 62 -16.12 -9.84 -15.83
N SER A 63 -17.14 -9.07 -15.48
CA SER A 63 -18.29 -8.82 -16.32
C SER A 63 -18.71 -7.37 -16.17
N THR A 64 -19.45 -6.90 -17.17
CA THR A 64 -20.09 -5.59 -17.17
C THR A 64 -21.00 -5.35 -15.95
N ASN A 65 -21.57 -6.41 -15.38
CA ASN A 65 -22.44 -6.30 -14.21
C ASN A 65 -21.66 -5.98 -12.93
N ASN A 66 -20.48 -6.55 -12.76
CA ASN A 66 -19.61 -6.29 -11.61
C ASN A 66 -18.77 -5.02 -11.79
N LEU A 67 -18.63 -4.54 -13.01
CA LEU A 67 -17.93 -3.30 -13.35
C LEU A 67 -18.85 -2.45 -14.24
N PRO A 68 -19.81 -1.69 -13.67
CA PRO A 68 -20.88 -1.00 -14.42
C PRO A 68 -20.36 -0.06 -15.52
N VAL A 69 -19.18 0.51 -15.32
CA VAL A 69 -18.49 1.39 -16.29
C VAL A 69 -18.07 0.65 -17.57
N LEU A 70 -18.00 -0.69 -17.57
CA LEU A 70 -17.74 -1.48 -18.78
C LEU A 70 -18.95 -1.52 -19.74
N GLY A 71 -20.15 -1.13 -19.28
CA GLY A 71 -21.39 -1.29 -20.05
C GLY A 71 -21.55 -0.36 -21.24
N GLY A 72 -20.82 0.75 -21.26
CA GLY A 72 -20.88 1.72 -22.36
C GLY A 72 -20.20 1.29 -23.66
N LEU A 73 -19.49 0.14 -23.70
CA LEU A 73 -18.61 -0.24 -24.81
C LEU A 73 -18.97 -1.56 -25.51
N ALA A 74 -20.12 -2.16 -25.19
CA ALA A 74 -20.59 -3.40 -25.83
C ALA A 74 -20.82 -3.30 -27.36
N GLY A 75 -20.68 -2.11 -27.95
CA GLY A 75 -21.02 -1.83 -29.35
C GLY A 75 -19.86 -1.72 -30.34
N VAL A 76 -18.57 -1.75 -29.94
CA VAL A 76 -17.48 -1.48 -30.91
C VAL A 76 -16.71 -2.74 -31.28
N PHE A 77 -16.99 -3.22 -32.49
CA PHE A 77 -16.24 -4.26 -33.21
C PHE A 77 -14.80 -3.80 -33.49
N PHE A 78 -13.85 -4.21 -32.65
CA PHE A 78 -12.42 -3.95 -32.85
C PHE A 78 -11.67 -5.23 -33.24
N GLY A 79 -11.82 -5.68 -34.49
CA GLY A 79 -10.80 -6.44 -35.25
C GLY A 79 -10.05 -7.60 -34.58
N GLY A 80 -10.62 -8.28 -33.58
CA GLY A 80 -9.98 -9.44 -32.93
C GLY A 80 -8.88 -9.11 -31.91
N ARG A 81 -8.71 -7.84 -31.50
CA ARG A 81 -7.88 -7.46 -30.34
C ARG A 81 -8.78 -6.87 -29.26
N SER A 82 -8.65 -7.37 -28.03
CA SER A 82 -9.32 -6.80 -26.87
C SER A 82 -8.88 -5.32 -26.71
N PRO A 83 -9.78 -4.32 -26.84
CA PRO A 83 -9.46 -2.93 -26.54
C PRO A 83 -9.34 -2.68 -25.02
N PHE A 84 -9.45 -3.73 -24.21
CA PHE A 84 -9.53 -3.66 -22.76
C PHE A 84 -8.12 -3.74 -22.16
N THR A 85 -7.46 -2.60 -22.06
CA THR A 85 -6.31 -2.46 -21.17
C THR A 85 -6.80 -2.24 -19.75
N ALA A 86 -6.49 -3.16 -18.86
CA ALA A 86 -6.77 -3.01 -17.43
C ALA A 86 -5.63 -3.59 -16.60
N GLU A 87 -5.65 -3.22 -15.33
CA GLU A 87 -4.61 -3.55 -14.35
C GLU A 87 -5.30 -3.99 -13.07
N VAL A 88 -4.80 -5.04 -12.44
CA VAL A 88 -5.29 -5.52 -11.16
C VAL A 88 -4.17 -5.41 -10.15
N TYR A 89 -4.42 -4.66 -9.08
CA TYR A 89 -3.48 -4.56 -7.97
C TYR A 89 -3.92 -5.50 -6.86
N PHE A 90 -3.14 -6.53 -6.58
CA PHE A 90 -3.30 -7.38 -5.41
C PHE A 90 -2.63 -6.72 -4.22
N VAL A 91 -3.41 -6.34 -3.23
CA VAL A 91 -2.99 -5.65 -2.02
C VAL A 91 -3.10 -6.61 -0.84
N SER A 92 -2.03 -6.76 -0.08
CA SER A 92 -2.05 -7.54 1.16
C SER A 92 -2.85 -6.80 2.22
N THR A 93 -3.87 -7.46 2.76
CA THR A 93 -4.66 -6.97 3.91
C THR A 93 -4.20 -7.60 5.23
N ARG A 94 -3.09 -8.34 5.20
CA ARG A 94 -2.46 -8.92 6.39
C ARG A 94 -1.79 -7.81 7.22
N GLU A 95 -1.64 -8.09 8.51
CA GLU A 95 -0.86 -7.24 9.39
C GLU A 95 0.64 -7.57 9.24
N PHE A 96 1.44 -6.52 9.04
CA PHE A 96 2.90 -6.57 8.99
C PHE A 96 3.41 -6.07 10.32
N ASN A 97 3.91 -7.00 11.13
CA ASN A 97 4.43 -6.74 12.47
C ASN A 97 5.96 -6.58 12.46
N ASP A 98 6.50 -6.07 13.57
CA ASP A 98 7.93 -5.99 13.84
C ASP A 98 8.74 -5.20 12.79
N LEU A 99 8.08 -4.27 12.08
CA LEU A 99 8.76 -3.38 11.14
C LEU A 99 9.61 -2.39 11.92
N LYS A 100 10.86 -2.22 11.51
CA LYS A 100 11.82 -1.39 12.26
C LYS A 100 11.91 0.01 11.67
N TRP A 101 11.94 0.99 12.57
CA TRP A 101 12.27 2.37 12.24
C TRP A 101 13.40 2.89 13.13
N GLY A 102 14.08 3.94 12.67
CA GLY A 102 15.08 4.61 13.47
C GLY A 102 15.75 5.76 12.72
N THR A 103 16.36 6.65 13.49
CA THR A 103 17.06 7.82 12.97
C THR A 103 18.38 7.41 12.33
N SER A 104 18.60 7.75 11.07
CA SER A 104 19.87 7.49 10.37
C SER A 104 21.02 8.36 10.91
N GLN A 105 20.71 9.62 11.25
CA GLN A 105 21.63 10.58 11.86
C GLN A 105 21.14 10.98 13.25
N PRO A 106 22.05 11.31 14.19
CA PRO A 106 21.64 11.84 15.49
C PRO A 106 20.86 13.15 15.33
N LEU A 107 19.73 13.23 16.02
CA LEU A 107 18.90 14.41 16.14
C LEU A 107 19.49 15.35 17.18
N VAL A 108 19.57 16.63 16.86
CA VAL A 108 20.01 17.64 17.82
C VAL A 108 18.80 18.11 18.61
N PHE A 109 18.83 17.88 19.92
CA PHE A 109 17.76 18.21 20.85
C PHE A 109 18.29 19.15 21.93
N ARG A 110 17.47 20.10 22.37
CA ARG A 110 17.78 20.95 23.52
C ARG A 110 17.09 20.38 24.73
N ASP A 111 17.88 19.74 25.56
CA ASP A 111 17.49 19.24 26.87
C ASP A 111 17.47 20.36 27.91
N ALA A 112 16.53 20.27 28.85
CA ALA A 112 16.34 21.26 29.90
C ALA A 112 17.46 21.25 30.97
N GLU A 113 18.10 20.12 31.21
CA GLU A 113 19.12 19.91 32.24
C GLU A 113 20.53 19.79 31.65
N PHE A 114 20.66 19.14 30.49
CA PHE A 114 21.92 18.81 29.84
C PHE A 114 22.29 19.74 28.67
N GLY A 115 21.41 20.66 28.28
CA GLY A 115 21.64 21.59 27.18
C GLY A 115 21.55 20.92 25.80
N MET A 116 22.48 21.19 24.88
CA MET A 116 22.41 20.63 23.52
C MET A 116 22.92 19.20 23.50
N VAL A 117 22.03 18.25 23.21
CA VAL A 117 22.31 16.81 23.17
C VAL A 117 22.03 16.22 21.80
N ARG A 118 22.64 15.07 21.51
CA ARG A 118 22.43 14.33 20.26
C ARG A 118 21.74 13.01 20.56
N LEU A 119 20.52 12.85 20.06
CA LEU A 119 19.69 11.68 20.30
C LEU A 119 19.60 10.79 19.07
N ARG A 120 19.56 9.49 19.30
CA ARG A 120 19.12 8.52 18.30
C ARG A 120 17.92 7.79 18.84
N ALA A 121 16.90 7.63 18.01
CA ALA A 121 15.71 6.89 18.35
C ALA A 121 15.58 5.68 17.43
N TYR A 122 15.10 4.59 18.01
CA TYR A 122 14.81 3.34 17.34
C TYR A 122 13.50 2.80 17.91
N GLY A 123 12.73 2.14 17.06
CA GLY A 123 11.50 1.51 17.49
C GLY A 123 11.01 0.49 16.48
N THR A 124 9.90 -0.14 16.83
CA THR A 124 9.14 -1.01 15.95
C THR A 124 7.76 -0.41 15.70
N TYR A 125 7.17 -0.74 14.57
CA TYR A 125 5.80 -0.42 14.24
C TYR A 125 5.15 -1.62 13.55
N SER A 126 3.82 -1.67 13.61
CA SER A 126 3.01 -2.59 12.83
C SER A 126 2.15 -1.80 11.86
N MET A 127 1.85 -2.39 10.70
CA MET A 127 0.97 -1.76 9.72
C MET A 127 0.04 -2.78 9.06
N ARG A 128 -1.12 -2.31 8.63
CA ARG A 128 -2.02 -3.03 7.73
C ARG A 128 -2.66 -2.05 6.75
N VAL A 129 -2.92 -2.48 5.53
CA VAL A 129 -3.68 -1.66 4.59
C VAL A 129 -5.16 -1.67 5.00
N ALA A 130 -5.66 -0.51 5.43
CA ALA A 130 -7.06 -0.35 5.83
C ALA A 130 -7.99 -0.16 4.61
N ASP A 131 -7.58 0.66 3.65
CA ASP A 131 -8.31 0.91 2.41
C ASP A 131 -7.40 0.62 1.20
N PRO A 132 -7.60 -0.52 0.52
CA PRO A 132 -6.84 -0.88 -0.68
C PRO A 132 -6.97 0.14 -1.81
N ARG A 133 -8.15 0.73 -2.00
CA ARG A 133 -8.38 1.71 -3.07
C ARG A 133 -7.56 2.96 -2.82
N LEU A 134 -7.68 3.53 -1.63
CA LEU A 134 -6.95 4.74 -1.25
C LEU A 134 -5.44 4.49 -1.31
N PHE A 135 -4.99 3.34 -0.80
CA PHE A 135 -3.59 2.94 -0.82
C PHE A 135 -3.02 2.90 -2.25
N VAL A 136 -3.71 2.24 -3.19
CA VAL A 136 -3.23 2.23 -4.60
C VAL A 136 -3.29 3.63 -5.21
N GLN A 137 -4.32 4.42 -4.92
CA GLN A 137 -4.47 5.78 -5.48
C GLN A 137 -3.44 6.79 -4.97
N GLN A 138 -3.02 6.70 -3.71
CA GLN A 138 -2.17 7.72 -3.08
C GLN A 138 -0.72 7.29 -2.91
N VAL A 139 -0.48 5.98 -2.71
CA VAL A 139 0.86 5.44 -2.48
C VAL A 139 1.45 4.86 -3.76
N VAL A 140 0.69 4.02 -4.47
CA VAL A 140 1.20 3.29 -5.64
C VAL A 140 1.18 4.17 -6.89
N GLY A 141 0.07 4.84 -7.18
CA GLY A 141 -0.13 5.62 -8.41
C GLY A 141 0.79 6.83 -8.57
N PRO A 142 0.78 7.81 -7.64
CA PRO A 142 1.53 9.06 -7.80
C PRO A 142 3.05 8.89 -7.66
N ARG A 143 3.49 7.91 -6.87
CA ARG A 143 4.92 7.73 -6.52
C ARG A 143 5.59 6.60 -7.28
N GLY A 144 4.83 5.79 -8.02
CA GLY A 144 5.38 4.58 -8.66
C GLY A 144 6.07 3.65 -7.65
N ALA A 145 5.60 3.66 -6.39
CA ALA A 145 6.11 2.77 -5.37
C ALA A 145 5.53 1.38 -5.64
N TYR A 146 6.30 0.54 -6.34
CA TYR A 146 5.87 -0.79 -6.74
C TYR A 146 6.30 -1.86 -5.75
N THR A 147 7.35 -1.59 -4.97
CA THR A 147 7.89 -2.59 -4.05
C THR A 147 7.60 -2.22 -2.60
N THR A 148 7.39 -3.23 -1.78
CA THR A 148 7.22 -3.08 -0.34
C THR A 148 8.34 -2.28 0.30
N GLY A 149 9.60 -2.51 -0.11
CA GLY A 149 10.75 -1.79 0.44
C GLY A 149 10.66 -0.27 0.25
N GLN A 150 10.19 0.19 -0.91
CA GLN A 150 9.98 1.64 -1.15
C GLN A 150 8.91 2.23 -0.25
N ILE A 151 7.86 1.45 0.06
CA ILE A 151 6.79 1.86 0.96
C ILE A 151 7.28 1.86 2.42
N GLU A 152 8.02 0.84 2.83
CA GLU A 152 8.63 0.75 4.15
C GLU A 152 9.60 1.91 4.42
N ASP A 153 10.46 2.26 3.45
CA ASP A 153 11.38 3.38 3.57
C ASP A 153 10.64 4.73 3.69
N TYR A 154 9.56 4.89 2.93
CA TYR A 154 8.70 6.06 3.02
C TYR A 154 8.06 6.18 4.42
N LEU A 155 7.46 5.10 4.92
CA LEU A 155 6.84 5.08 6.24
C LEU A 155 7.87 5.31 7.35
N ARG A 156 9.05 4.70 7.24
CA ARG A 156 10.17 4.96 8.17
C ARG A 156 10.53 6.43 8.21
N SER A 157 10.66 7.07 7.04
CA SER A 157 10.96 8.50 6.97
C SER A 157 9.87 9.35 7.62
N LEU A 158 8.60 9.00 7.39
CA LEU A 158 7.46 9.70 7.98
C LEU A 158 7.49 9.59 9.51
N ILE A 159 7.67 8.39 10.06
CA ILE A 159 7.74 8.16 11.51
C ILE A 159 8.87 8.98 12.14
N VAL A 160 10.05 9.03 11.50
CA VAL A 160 11.18 9.83 12.00
C VAL A 160 10.85 11.32 11.99
N THR A 161 10.18 11.83 10.95
CA THR A 161 9.76 13.23 10.89
C THR A 161 8.77 13.58 11.99
N GLU A 162 7.68 12.81 12.14
CA GLU A 162 6.67 13.06 13.18
C GLU A 162 7.27 12.95 14.59
N PHE A 163 8.14 11.96 14.81
CA PHE A 163 8.87 11.82 16.08
C PHE A 163 9.74 13.04 16.39
N ASN A 164 10.42 13.62 15.39
CA ASN A 164 11.22 14.83 15.57
C ASN A 164 10.35 16.03 15.96
N ASP A 165 9.22 16.20 15.29
CA ASP A 165 8.30 17.31 15.54
C ASP A 165 7.68 17.18 16.94
N MET A 166 7.32 15.96 17.35
CA MET A 166 6.90 15.69 18.73
C MET A 166 8.00 16.03 19.74
N LEU A 167 9.22 15.54 19.57
CA LEU A 167 10.34 15.86 20.47
C LEU A 167 10.59 17.37 20.56
N GLY A 168 10.45 18.11 19.46
CA GLY A 168 10.56 19.58 19.48
C GLY A 168 9.47 20.27 20.30
N SER A 169 8.29 19.67 20.39
CA SER A 169 7.15 20.20 21.16
C SER A 169 7.22 19.87 22.65
N VAL A 170 7.74 18.70 23.02
CA VAL A 170 7.81 18.27 24.42
C VAL A 170 9.06 18.87 25.09
N LYS A 171 8.87 19.91 25.90
CA LYS A 171 9.93 20.54 26.71
C LYS A 171 10.28 19.73 27.97
N VAL A 172 10.64 18.46 27.80
CA VAL A 172 10.98 17.55 28.92
C VAL A 172 12.47 17.23 28.95
N SER A 173 12.97 16.92 30.15
CA SER A 173 14.31 16.35 30.32
C SER A 173 14.33 14.93 29.75
N LEU A 174 15.47 14.52 29.18
CA LEU A 174 15.73 13.15 28.74
C LEU A 174 15.46 12.12 29.83
N LEU A 175 15.63 12.50 31.10
CA LEU A 175 15.40 11.60 32.24
C LEU A 175 13.92 11.30 32.45
N ASP A 176 13.03 12.18 31.98
CA ASP A 176 11.58 12.04 32.10
C ASP A 176 10.96 11.35 30.89
N LEU A 177 11.69 11.27 29.76
CA LEU A 177 11.23 10.62 28.53
C LEU A 177 10.78 9.17 28.73
N PRO A 178 11.50 8.30 29.48
CA PRO A 178 11.06 6.93 29.71
C PRO A 178 9.66 6.83 30.34
N GLY A 179 9.29 7.81 31.17
CA GLY A 179 7.96 7.89 31.79
C GLY A 179 6.86 8.38 30.86
N GLN A 180 7.19 8.96 29.71
CA GLN A 180 6.27 9.50 28.71
C GLN A 180 6.25 8.70 27.39
N LEU A 181 7.04 7.63 27.29
CA LEU A 181 7.12 6.81 26.07
C LEU A 181 5.78 6.22 25.65
N SER A 182 4.87 5.92 26.59
CA SER A 182 3.52 5.45 26.26
C SER A 182 2.71 6.51 25.51
N ASP A 183 2.79 7.76 25.96
CA ASP A 183 2.03 8.87 25.39
C ASP A 183 2.58 9.26 24.03
N ILE A 184 3.92 9.24 23.90
CA ILE A 184 4.62 9.45 22.62
C ILE A 184 4.33 8.31 21.62
N SER A 185 4.11 7.08 22.10
CA SER A 185 3.76 5.95 21.22
C SER A 185 2.30 5.92 20.78
N ALA A 186 1.42 6.62 21.50
CA ALA A 186 -0.02 6.62 21.28
C ALA A 186 -0.52 7.86 20.51
N ALA A 187 0.30 8.92 20.45
CA ALA A 187 0.04 10.15 19.69
C ALA A 187 0.34 9.95 18.19
#